data_AF-A0A3D0YAR6-F1
#
_entry.id   AF-A0A3D0YAR6-F1
#
_cell.length_a   1.000
_cell.length_b   1.000
_cell.length_c   1.000
_cell.angle_alpha   90.00
_cell.angle_beta   90.00
_cell.angle_gamma   90.00
#
_symmetry.space_group_name_H-M   'P 1'
#
loop_
_entity.id
_entity.type
_entity.pdbx_description
1 polymer ?
#
loop_
_entity_poly.entity_id
_entity_poly.type
_entity_poly.pdbx_seq_one_letter_code
_entity_poly.pdbx_strand_id
1 'polypeptide(L)'
;MTNTNAGVGANAATTTGAGSNTSSDKMGEKEYVTDLLNSEKLLCSTYNTAIIEAATPQIREDFKSVLMDQFDVQNTIFMAMNEKGWYPVDPAQQNKIQQAKDQYPSSVLNA
;
A
#
# COMPACT_ATOMS: atom_id res chain seq x y z
N MET A 1 -53.27 38.25 -14.68
CA MET A 1 -51.99 38.97 -14.50
C MET A 1 -51.67 38.88 -13.01
N THR A 2 -50.58 38.28 -12.50
CA THR A 2 -49.40 37.60 -13.06
C THR A 2 -48.94 36.56 -12.01
N ASN A 3 -48.77 35.30 -12.38
CA ASN A 3 -47.46 34.63 -12.61
C ASN A 3 -46.59 34.40 -11.34
N THR A 4 -46.60 33.15 -10.87
CA THR A 4 -45.43 32.28 -10.60
C THR A 4 -44.14 32.91 -10.03
N ASN A 5 -43.67 32.43 -8.86
CA ASN A 5 -42.70 31.33 -8.79
C ASN A 5 -42.31 30.98 -7.34
N ALA A 6 -42.06 29.70 -7.06
CA ALA A 6 -41.33 29.26 -5.88
C ALA A 6 -39.85 29.05 -6.25
N GLY A 7 -38.93 29.80 -5.65
CA GLY A 7 -37.51 29.79 -6.01
C GLY A 7 -36.60 29.91 -4.79
N VAL A 8 -35.77 28.89 -4.58
CA VAL A 8 -34.75 28.82 -3.52
C VAL A 8 -33.53 29.63 -3.93
N GLY A 9 -32.86 30.34 -3.00
CA GLY A 9 -31.51 30.86 -3.29
C GLY A 9 -30.91 31.95 -2.38
N ALA A 10 -30.09 31.50 -1.42
CA ALA A 10 -28.72 31.99 -1.17
C ALA A 10 -28.39 33.47 -0.75
N ASN A 11 -27.72 33.53 0.40
CA ASN A 11 -26.43 34.22 0.67
C ASN A 11 -26.39 35.67 1.23
N ALA A 12 -25.74 35.77 2.41
CA ALA A 12 -24.84 36.82 2.95
C ALA A 12 -25.28 37.32 4.34
N ALA A 13 -24.40 37.58 5.32
CA ALA A 13 -22.99 37.21 5.60
C ALA A 13 -22.67 37.63 7.06
N THR A 14 -21.46 37.34 7.58
CA THR A 14 -20.97 37.67 8.96
C THR A 14 -21.67 36.86 10.08
N THR A 15 -21.06 36.34 11.15
CA THR A 15 -19.74 36.44 11.83
C THR A 15 -19.40 35.06 12.44
N THR A 16 -18.18 34.63 12.80
CA THR A 16 -16.78 35.11 12.66
C THR A 16 -15.85 33.97 13.16
N GLY A 17 -14.63 33.82 12.62
CA GLY A 17 -13.62 32.92 13.22
C GLY A 17 -12.53 32.42 12.26
N ALA A 18 -11.32 33.00 12.36
CA ALA A 18 -10.13 32.45 11.71
C ALA A 18 -9.65 31.18 12.45
N GLY A 19 -9.12 30.21 11.70
CA GLY A 19 -8.75 28.90 12.24
C GLY A 19 -7.74 28.14 11.38
N SER A 20 -6.79 28.85 10.75
CA SER A 20 -5.65 28.24 10.06
C SER A 20 -4.68 27.65 11.08
N ASN A 21 -5.02 26.52 11.68
CA ASN A 21 -4.13 25.79 12.58
C ASN A 21 -2.99 25.15 11.77
N THR A 22 -1.94 25.93 11.54
CA THR A 22 -0.61 25.42 11.18
C THR A 22 0.03 24.75 12.40
N SER A 23 -0.62 23.71 12.92
CA SER A 23 0.06 22.69 13.72
C SER A 23 1.11 22.08 12.79
N SER A 24 2.38 22.17 13.18
CA SER A 24 3.47 21.52 12.42
C SER A 24 3.13 20.05 12.29
N ASP A 25 2.77 19.60 11.08
CA ASP A 25 2.16 18.31 10.83
C ASP A 25 3.23 17.21 10.94
N LYS A 26 3.53 16.83 12.17
CA LYS A 26 4.50 15.79 12.49
C LYS A 26 3.83 14.44 12.22
N MET A 27 4.03 13.96 10.99
CA MET A 27 3.87 12.56 10.58
C MET A 27 4.22 11.64 11.76
N GLY A 28 3.26 10.80 12.18
CA GLY A 28 3.46 9.92 13.32
C GLY A 28 4.45 8.80 12.99
N GLU A 29 4.98 8.13 14.02
CA GLU A 29 5.92 7.02 13.84
C GLU A 29 5.30 5.90 12.98
N LYS A 30 3.99 5.63 13.16
CA LYS A 30 3.24 4.67 12.34
C LYS A 30 3.19 5.09 10.89
N GLU A 31 2.89 6.35 10.61
CA GLU A 31 2.76 6.89 9.26
C GLU A 31 4.13 6.89 8.56
N TYR A 32 5.21 7.27 9.25
CA TYR A 32 6.59 7.15 8.73
C TYR A 32 6.97 5.72 8.35
N VAL A 33 6.73 4.74 9.23
CA VAL A 33 7.08 3.34 8.94
C VAL A 33 6.15 2.75 7.86
N THR A 34 4.92 3.23 7.74
CA THR A 34 4.00 2.87 6.64
C THR A 34 4.49 3.42 5.29
N ASP A 35 4.99 4.65 5.25
CA ASP A 35 5.58 5.26 4.04
C ASP A 35 6.85 4.52 3.60
N LEU A 36 7.70 4.15 4.56
CA LEU A 36 8.87 3.31 4.33
C LEU A 36 8.48 1.94 3.75
N LEU A 37 7.48 1.24 4.34
CA LEU A 37 6.96 -0.02 3.83
C LEU A 37 6.42 0.08 2.39
N ASN A 38 5.83 1.22 2.02
CA ASN A 38 5.34 1.43 0.65
C ASN A 38 6.48 1.74 -0.32
N SER A 39 7.51 2.46 0.13
CA SER A 39 8.71 2.74 -0.64
C SER A 39 9.48 1.46 -0.98
N GLU A 40 9.64 0.54 -0.01
CA GLU A 40 10.27 -0.76 -0.24
C GLU A 40 9.48 -1.66 -1.21
N LYS A 41 8.15 -1.68 -1.11
CA LYS A 41 7.29 -2.36 -2.11
C LYS A 41 7.48 -1.80 -3.51
N LEU A 42 7.62 -0.49 -3.65
CA LEU A 42 7.87 0.16 -4.94
C LEU A 42 9.27 -0.19 -5.48
N LEU A 43 10.30 -0.21 -4.63
CA LEU A 43 11.65 -0.67 -4.99
C LEU A 43 11.63 -2.12 -5.46
N CYS A 44 11.02 -3.02 -4.69
CA CYS A 44 10.88 -4.44 -5.04
C CYS A 44 10.18 -4.64 -6.41
N SER A 45 9.10 -3.90 -6.67
CA SER A 45 8.40 -3.94 -7.96
C SER A 45 9.28 -3.41 -9.11
N THR A 46 9.99 -2.31 -8.88
CA THR A 46 10.89 -1.68 -9.87
C THR A 46 12.05 -2.61 -10.24
N TYR A 47 12.68 -3.26 -9.25
CA TYR A 47 13.74 -4.24 -9.49
C TYR A 47 13.22 -5.47 -10.24
N ASN A 48 12.01 -5.96 -9.97
CA ASN A 48 11.41 -7.05 -10.75
C ASN A 48 11.32 -6.69 -12.25
N THR A 49 10.81 -5.50 -12.59
CA THR A 49 10.80 -4.99 -13.98
C THR A 49 12.22 -4.88 -14.56
N ALA A 50 13.16 -4.31 -13.80
CA ALA A 50 14.55 -4.17 -14.24
C ALA A 50 15.24 -5.52 -14.51
N ILE A 51 14.93 -6.58 -13.72
CA ILE A 51 15.46 -7.93 -13.90
C ILE A 51 14.94 -8.58 -15.20
N ILE A 52 13.65 -8.43 -15.51
CA ILE A 52 13.06 -9.02 -16.72
C ILE A 52 13.48 -8.27 -18.00
N GLU A 53 13.69 -6.95 -17.91
CA GLU A 53 14.13 -6.11 -19.03
C GLU A 53 15.67 -6.00 -19.15
N ALA A 54 16.44 -6.55 -18.21
CA ALA A 54 17.90 -6.50 -18.21
C ALA A 54 18.52 -7.14 -19.47
N ALA A 55 19.25 -6.32 -20.24
CA ALA A 55 19.86 -6.68 -21.52
C ALA A 55 21.02 -7.68 -21.43
N THR A 56 21.66 -7.84 -20.27
CA THR A 56 22.77 -8.80 -20.07
C THR A 56 22.55 -9.67 -18.84
N PRO A 57 23.06 -10.93 -18.82
CA PRO A 57 22.96 -11.80 -17.65
C PRO A 57 23.65 -11.23 -16.40
N GLN A 58 24.75 -10.48 -16.57
CA GLN A 58 25.49 -9.90 -15.46
C GLN A 58 24.67 -8.83 -14.73
N ILE A 59 24.19 -7.81 -15.46
CA ILE A 59 23.34 -6.74 -14.90
C ILE A 59 22.06 -7.33 -14.29
N ARG A 60 21.52 -8.40 -14.89
CA ARG A 60 20.36 -9.12 -14.34
C ARG A 60 20.67 -9.75 -12.98
N GLU A 61 21.84 -10.34 -12.80
CA GLU A 61 22.25 -10.93 -11.53
C GLU A 61 22.54 -9.86 -10.48
N ASP A 62 23.16 -8.75 -10.88
CA ASP A 62 23.38 -7.59 -10.00
C ASP A 62 22.03 -7.05 -9.46
N PHE A 63 21.02 -6.88 -10.33
CA PHE A 63 19.67 -6.47 -9.90
C PHE A 63 18.97 -7.50 -9.00
N LYS A 64 19.16 -8.81 -9.24
CA LYS A 64 18.64 -9.84 -8.32
C LYS A 64 19.28 -9.74 -6.94
N SER A 65 20.60 -9.53 -6.86
CA SER A 65 21.30 -9.39 -5.58
C SER A 65 20.69 -8.24 -4.77
N VAL A 66 20.54 -7.06 -5.38
CA VAL A 66 19.94 -5.89 -4.71
C VAL A 66 18.48 -6.13 -4.33
N LEU A 67 17.71 -6.87 -5.14
CA LEU A 67 16.33 -7.26 -4.81
C LEU A 67 16.25 -8.20 -3.59
N MET A 68 17.20 -9.14 -3.44
CA MET A 68 17.26 -9.99 -2.24
C MET A 68 17.53 -9.13 -0.99
N ASP A 69 18.47 -8.19 -1.07
CA ASP A 69 18.73 -7.25 0.02
C ASP A 69 17.47 -6.42 0.38
N GLN A 70 16.69 -5.99 -0.62
CA GLN A 70 15.43 -5.25 -0.38
C GLN A 70 14.36 -6.14 0.27
N PHE A 71 14.32 -7.46 -0.03
CA PHE A 71 13.40 -8.37 0.65
C PHE A 71 13.71 -8.51 2.15
N ASP A 72 14.98 -8.52 2.54
CA ASP A 72 15.39 -8.55 3.95
C ASP A 72 15.04 -7.24 4.68
N VAL A 73 15.20 -6.09 4.02
CA VAL A 73 14.77 -4.78 4.53
C VAL A 73 13.25 -4.71 4.67
N GLN A 74 12.51 -5.06 3.62
CA GLN A 74 11.04 -5.14 3.59
C GLN A 74 10.49 -6.07 4.69
N ASN A 75 11.14 -7.22 4.94
CA ASN A 75 10.78 -8.13 6.02
C ASN A 75 11.05 -7.52 7.40
N THR A 76 12.20 -6.85 7.58
CA THR A 76 12.54 -6.17 8.84
C THR A 76 11.51 -5.11 9.22
N ILE A 77 11.10 -4.27 8.25
CA ILE A 77 10.07 -3.24 8.45
C ILE A 77 8.71 -3.89 8.77
N PHE A 78 8.34 -4.93 8.01
CA PHE A 78 7.10 -5.68 8.25
C PHE A 78 7.03 -6.29 9.65
N MET A 79 8.11 -6.93 10.11
CA MET A 79 8.20 -7.47 11.47
C MET A 79 8.06 -6.36 12.53
N ALA A 80 8.76 -5.24 12.38
CA ALA A 80 8.67 -4.11 13.31
C ALA A 80 7.25 -3.49 13.36
N MET A 81 6.54 -3.43 12.22
CA MET A 81 5.14 -2.98 12.20
C MET A 81 4.19 -3.99 12.82
N ASN A 82 4.43 -5.29 12.65
CA ASN A 82 3.61 -6.36 13.24
C ASN A 82 3.79 -6.43 14.76
N GLU A 83 5.03 -6.31 15.27
CA GLU A 83 5.33 -6.25 16.72
C GLU A 83 4.64 -5.06 17.41
N LYS A 84 4.53 -3.92 16.73
CA LYS A 84 3.80 -2.73 17.21
C LYS A 84 2.29 -2.80 17.00
N GLY A 85 1.76 -3.88 16.40
CA GLY A 85 0.34 -4.05 16.09
C GLY A 85 -0.18 -3.10 14.99
N TRP A 86 0.70 -2.50 14.20
CA TRP A 86 0.36 -1.55 13.14
C TRP A 86 0.05 -2.21 11.80
N TYR A 87 0.56 -3.42 11.59
CA TYR A 87 0.26 -4.26 10.44
C TYR A 87 -0.30 -5.61 10.92
N PRO A 88 -1.62 -5.74 11.12
CA PRO A 88 -2.21 -7.00 11.57
C PRO A 88 -2.08 -8.07 10.48
N VAL A 89 -1.44 -9.19 10.82
CA VAL A 89 -1.28 -10.35 9.95
C VAL A 89 -2.26 -11.42 10.40
N ASP A 90 -3.45 -11.44 9.80
CA ASP A 90 -4.42 -12.52 10.06
C ASP A 90 -3.84 -13.86 9.56
N PRO A 91 -3.66 -14.88 10.43
CA PRO A 91 -3.27 -16.20 9.97
C PRO A 91 -4.34 -16.74 9.03
N ALA A 92 -3.92 -17.19 7.84
CA ALA A 92 -4.83 -17.67 6.82
C ALA A 92 -5.71 -18.82 7.38
N GLN A 93 -7.03 -18.61 7.34
CA GLN A 93 -7.97 -19.55 7.96
C GLN A 93 -7.83 -20.94 7.33
N GLN A 94 -7.62 -21.98 8.15
CA GLN A 94 -7.30 -23.32 7.66
C GLN A 94 -8.33 -23.88 6.66
N ASN A 95 -9.61 -23.51 6.79
CA ASN A 95 -10.65 -23.88 5.83
C ASN A 95 -10.45 -23.22 4.46
N LYS A 96 -9.96 -21.97 4.39
CA LYS A 96 -9.63 -21.29 3.12
C LYS A 96 -8.39 -21.91 2.48
N ILE A 97 -7.40 -22.31 3.29
CA ILE A 97 -6.23 -23.07 2.80
C ILE A 97 -6.68 -24.40 2.19
N GLN A 98 -7.58 -25.13 2.86
CA GLN A 98 -8.09 -26.40 2.35
C GLN A 98 -8.92 -26.20 1.07
N GLN A 99 -9.85 -25.24 1.05
CA GLN A 99 -10.63 -24.90 -0.15
C GLN A 99 -9.74 -24.52 -1.33
N ALA A 100 -8.66 -23.75 -1.13
CA ALA A 100 -7.72 -23.40 -2.20
C ALA A 100 -6.96 -24.63 -2.74
N LYS A 101 -6.56 -25.58 -1.86
CA LYS A 101 -5.96 -26.86 -2.27
C LYS A 101 -6.93 -27.74 -3.07
N ASP A 102 -8.20 -27.77 -2.65
CA ASP A 102 -9.24 -28.56 -3.30
C ASP A 102 -9.67 -27.93 -4.64
N GLN A 103 -9.60 -26.60 -4.77
CA GLN A 103 -9.91 -25.84 -5.99
C GLN A 103 -8.78 -25.90 -7.04
N TYR A 104 -7.52 -25.99 -6.59
CA TYR A 104 -6.34 -26.08 -7.45
C TYR A 104 -5.54 -27.36 -7.19
N PRO A 105 -6.10 -28.56 -7.47
CA PRO A 105 -5.39 -29.81 -7.26
C PRO A 105 -4.20 -29.90 -8.22
N SER A 106 -3.06 -30.39 -7.72
CA SER A 106 -1.79 -30.46 -8.48
C SER A 106 -1.81 -31.37 -9.72
N SER A 107 -2.93 -32.05 -9.99
CA SER A 107 -3.13 -32.93 -11.15
C SER A 107 -3.47 -32.20 -12.45
N VAL A 108 -3.84 -30.90 -12.41
CA VAL A 108 -4.26 -30.14 -13.62
C VAL A 108 -3.08 -29.69 -14.49
N LEU A 109 -1.83 -29.99 -14.10
CA LEU A 109 -0.61 -29.63 -14.84
C LEU A 109 -0.07 -30.75 -15.77
N ASN A 110 -0.73 -31.91 -15.83
CA ASN A 110 -0.29 -33.08 -16.62
C ASN A 110 -1.34 -33.51 -17.67
N ALA A 111 -1.86 -32.56 -18.45
CA ALA A 111 -2.81 -32.80 -19.56
C ALA A 111 -2.41 -32.01 -20.81
#